data_AF-A0A8C6D525-F1
#
_entry.id   AF-A0A8C6D525-F1
#
_cell.length_a   1.000
_cell.length_b   1.000
_cell.length_c   1.000
_cell.angle_alpha   90.00
_cell.angle_beta   90.00
_cell.angle_gamma   90.00
#
_symmetry.space_group_name_H-M   'P 1'
#
loop_
_entity.id
_entity.type
_entity.pdbx_description
1 polymer ?
#
loop_
_entity_poly.entity_id
_entity_poly.type
_entity_poly.pdbx_seq_one_letter_code
_entity_poly.pdbx_strand_id
1 'polypeptide(L)'
;LQKQEIKKLDETLHSLEFSRVDKLKSVLKKYVEIIEKTSYLMQPDVYRLINKEAMIINHALLGNRRALAQLFVNLMEARLQQELDSHRRWQGLMDAWKALKKEDLVQGFSEFMASEKIQTPPAVKKELETMMKNQSILQQKRLDHLCTICDLLPPSYSRAQLMEWYSSLNSLNKHLDAYHMDCMMRIRLQYEKIWQECLAQVQKCRQLLDWKAFTEEEAESLVSPSFFQMVGCLQSKVEEELEVLDKSFETVVKWTEQQSSDLFNYFQEAVNLWETHQSVLLMQEMELEKRMEQQRQKHRRENQVWPRHPAIKLEQMRN
;
A
#
# COMPACT_ATOMS: atom_id res chain seq x y z
N LEU A 1 -15.15 50.27 -14.78
CA LEU A 1 -16.46 50.95 -14.81
C LEU A 1 -16.54 52.04 -13.73
N GLN A 2 -16.71 51.73 -12.44
CA GLN A 2 -16.86 52.75 -11.39
C GLN A 2 -15.66 53.71 -11.20
N LYS A 3 -14.40 53.26 -11.30
CA LYS A 3 -13.23 54.16 -11.28
C LYS A 3 -13.22 55.17 -12.44
N GLN A 4 -13.76 54.79 -13.60
CA GLN A 4 -13.89 55.70 -14.74
C GLN A 4 -15.05 56.68 -14.56
N GLU A 5 -16.12 56.27 -13.87
CA GLU A 5 -17.22 57.17 -13.52
C GLU A 5 -16.78 58.23 -12.51
N ILE A 6 -15.98 57.88 -11.50
CA ILE A 6 -15.40 58.83 -10.55
C ILE A 6 -14.50 59.86 -11.27
N LYS A 7 -13.67 59.41 -12.22
CA LYS A 7 -12.84 60.30 -13.04
C LYS A 7 -13.67 61.23 -13.93
N LYS A 8 -14.69 60.71 -14.61
CA LYS A 8 -15.61 61.52 -15.43
C LYS A 8 -16.36 62.55 -14.58
N LEU A 9 -16.78 62.17 -13.36
CA LEU A 9 -17.43 63.07 -12.42
C LEU A 9 -16.47 64.21 -12.02
N ASP A 10 -15.22 63.89 -11.71
CA ASP A 10 -14.19 64.89 -11.38
C ASP A 10 -13.92 65.87 -12.53
N GLU A 11 -13.77 65.36 -13.75
CA GLU A 11 -13.62 66.17 -14.97
C GLU A 11 -14.83 67.09 -15.20
N THR A 12 -16.04 66.57 -14.98
CA THR A 12 -17.29 67.33 -15.12
C THR A 12 -17.37 68.44 -14.09
N LEU A 13 -17.07 68.15 -12.82
CA LEU A 13 -17.09 69.14 -11.74
C LEU A 13 -16.02 70.23 -11.92
N HIS A 14 -14.84 69.86 -12.39
CA HIS A 14 -13.79 70.82 -12.74
C HIS A 14 -14.22 71.74 -13.89
N SER A 15 -14.80 71.19 -14.97
CA SER A 15 -15.26 72.01 -16.10
C SER A 15 -16.39 72.98 -15.71
N LEU A 16 -17.30 72.56 -14.84
CA LEU A 16 -18.36 73.40 -14.28
C LEU A 16 -17.79 74.55 -13.43
N GLU A 17 -16.80 74.27 -12.57
CA GLU A 17 -16.18 75.30 -11.74
C GLU A 17 -15.38 76.30 -12.58
N PHE A 18 -14.73 75.85 -13.66
CA PHE A 18 -14.10 76.74 -14.65
C PHE A 18 -15.13 77.64 -15.34
N SER A 19 -16.24 77.08 -15.83
CA SER A 19 -17.32 77.86 -16.44
C SER A 19 -17.91 78.89 -15.47
N ARG A 20 -18.01 78.54 -14.18
CA ARG A 20 -18.48 79.45 -13.13
C ARG A 20 -17.53 80.62 -12.92
N VAL A 21 -16.21 80.40 -12.92
CA VAL A 21 -15.20 81.47 -12.81
C VAL A 21 -15.35 82.46 -13.95
N ASP A 22 -15.52 81.99 -15.19
CA ASP A 22 -15.68 82.87 -16.36
C ASP A 22 -16.96 83.71 -16.29
N LYS A 23 -18.08 83.13 -15.81
CA LYS A 23 -19.33 83.86 -15.58
C LYS A 23 -19.21 84.89 -14.45
N LEU A 24 -18.56 84.55 -13.35
CA LEU A 24 -18.33 85.49 -12.25
C LEU A 24 -17.44 86.67 -12.68
N LYS A 25 -16.42 86.39 -13.48
CA LYS A 25 -15.53 87.41 -14.06
C LYS A 25 -16.28 88.38 -14.97
N SER A 26 -17.16 87.89 -15.84
CA SER A 26 -17.94 88.75 -16.72
C SER A 26 -18.93 89.63 -15.95
N VAL A 27 -19.58 89.07 -14.92
CA VAL A 27 -20.47 89.80 -14.02
C VAL A 27 -19.72 90.89 -13.24
N LEU A 28 -18.58 90.57 -12.63
CA LEU A 28 -17.74 91.54 -11.91
C LEU A 28 -17.32 92.71 -12.81
N LYS A 29 -16.85 92.42 -14.03
CA LYS A 29 -16.49 93.46 -15.01
C LYS A 29 -17.66 94.38 -15.33
N LYS A 30 -18.85 93.82 -15.57
CA LYS A 30 -20.06 94.60 -15.84
C LYS A 30 -20.41 95.52 -14.67
N TYR A 31 -20.30 95.05 -13.43
CA TYR A 31 -20.60 95.86 -12.26
C TYR A 31 -19.53 96.93 -11.99
N VAL A 32 -18.26 96.69 -12.30
CA VAL A 32 -17.21 97.74 -12.29
C VAL A 32 -17.62 98.91 -13.18
N GLU A 33 -17.97 98.62 -14.44
CA GLU A 33 -18.34 99.66 -15.42
C GLU A 33 -19.59 100.43 -15.00
N ILE A 34 -20.58 99.77 -14.38
CA ILE A 34 -21.79 100.41 -13.89
C ILE A 34 -21.48 101.31 -12.70
N ILE A 35 -20.72 100.82 -11.72
CA ILE A 35 -20.40 101.57 -10.49
C ILE A 35 -19.48 102.76 -10.81
N GLU A 36 -18.50 102.60 -11.71
CA GLU A 36 -17.67 103.73 -12.20
C GLU A 36 -18.52 104.84 -12.83
N LYS A 37 -19.63 104.50 -13.52
CA LYS A 37 -20.49 105.49 -14.21
C LYS A 37 -21.57 106.10 -13.33
N THR A 38 -22.00 105.42 -12.27
CA THR A 38 -23.21 105.79 -11.50
C THR A 38 -22.93 106.15 -10.05
N SER A 39 -21.78 105.77 -9.50
CA SER A 39 -21.44 106.08 -8.11
C SER A 39 -20.73 107.43 -7.98
N TYR A 40 -20.97 108.13 -6.86
CA TYR A 40 -20.23 109.34 -6.48
C TYR A 40 -18.85 109.03 -5.86
N LEU A 41 -18.36 107.79 -6.00
CA LEU A 41 -17.07 107.35 -5.45
C LEU A 41 -15.92 107.72 -6.39
N MET A 42 -14.77 108.05 -5.82
CA MET A 42 -13.54 108.20 -6.61
C MET A 42 -13.14 106.84 -7.19
N GLN A 43 -12.58 106.84 -8.40
CA GLN A 43 -12.21 105.63 -9.13
C GLN A 43 -11.39 104.62 -8.29
N PRO A 44 -10.41 105.03 -7.46
CA PRO A 44 -9.67 104.11 -6.58
C PRO A 44 -10.56 103.39 -5.56
N ASP A 45 -11.61 104.02 -5.05
CA ASP A 45 -12.53 103.44 -4.06
C ASP A 45 -13.45 102.39 -4.68
N VAL A 46 -13.89 102.63 -5.94
CA VAL A 46 -14.63 101.62 -6.73
C VAL A 46 -13.78 100.38 -6.95
N TYR A 47 -12.52 100.54 -7.36
CA TYR A 47 -11.60 99.41 -7.51
C TYR A 47 -11.32 98.71 -6.18
N ARG A 48 -11.21 99.44 -5.07
CA ARG A 48 -11.00 98.85 -3.74
C ARG A 48 -12.19 98.00 -3.29
N LEU A 49 -13.41 98.45 -3.56
CA LEU A 49 -14.65 97.70 -3.29
C LEU A 49 -14.71 96.42 -4.12
N ILE A 50 -14.47 96.54 -5.44
CA ILE A 50 -14.49 95.39 -6.35
C ILE A 50 -13.40 94.39 -6.00
N ASN A 51 -12.19 94.84 -5.67
CA ASN A 51 -11.11 93.95 -5.26
C ASN A 51 -11.46 93.20 -3.96
N LYS A 52 -12.13 93.85 -3.01
CA LYS A 52 -12.61 93.19 -1.79
C LYS A 52 -13.65 92.12 -2.09
N GLU A 53 -14.60 92.41 -2.98
CA GLU A 53 -15.63 91.44 -3.39
C GLU A 53 -15.04 90.28 -4.20
N ALA A 54 -14.14 90.58 -5.14
CA ALA A 54 -13.40 89.58 -5.91
C ALA A 54 -12.55 88.68 -5.00
N MET A 55 -11.97 89.23 -3.92
CA MET A 55 -11.24 88.44 -2.92
C MET A 55 -12.16 87.47 -2.17
N ILE A 56 -13.36 87.90 -1.76
CA ILE A 56 -14.36 87.02 -1.11
C ILE A 56 -14.79 85.90 -2.06
N ILE A 57 -15.09 86.24 -3.32
CA ILE A 57 -15.46 85.27 -4.36
C ILE A 57 -14.32 84.28 -4.63
N ASN A 58 -13.09 84.77 -4.76
CA ASN A 58 -11.91 83.92 -4.95
C ASN A 58 -11.70 82.96 -3.78
N HIS A 59 -11.94 83.42 -2.54
CA HIS A 59 -11.87 82.55 -1.36
C HIS A 59 -12.90 81.42 -1.41
N ALA A 60 -14.15 81.73 -1.81
CA ALA A 60 -15.19 80.73 -2.00
C ALA A 60 -14.86 79.74 -3.13
N LEU A 61 -14.33 80.21 -4.26
CA LEU A 61 -13.90 79.35 -5.39
C LEU A 61 -12.76 78.41 -4.99
N LEU A 62 -11.77 78.90 -4.23
CA LEU A 62 -10.71 78.06 -3.68
C LEU A 62 -11.26 77.03 -2.68
N GLY A 63 -12.23 77.42 -1.86
CA GLY A 63 -12.97 76.51 -0.99
C GLY A 63 -13.66 75.38 -1.76
N ASN A 64 -14.38 75.71 -2.83
CA ASN A 64 -15.05 74.74 -3.69
C ASN A 64 -14.04 73.80 -4.36
N ARG A 65 -12.96 74.33 -4.94
CA ARG A 65 -11.91 73.50 -5.57
C ARG A 65 -11.29 72.53 -4.57
N ARG A 66 -11.04 72.98 -3.33
CA ARG A 66 -10.57 72.12 -2.24
C ARG A 66 -11.59 71.04 -1.89
N ALA A 67 -12.88 71.39 -1.80
CA ALA A 67 -13.95 70.43 -1.52
C ALA A 67 -14.11 69.39 -2.65
N LEU A 68 -13.99 69.80 -3.92
CA LEU A 68 -14.01 68.91 -5.07
C LEU A 68 -12.83 67.93 -5.05
N ALA A 69 -11.62 68.43 -4.81
CA ALA A 69 -10.44 67.58 -4.67
C ALA A 69 -10.59 66.58 -3.50
N GLN A 70 -11.12 67.03 -2.36
CA GLN A 70 -11.38 66.15 -1.23
C GLN A 70 -12.44 65.08 -1.54
N LEU A 71 -13.51 65.45 -2.24
CA LEU A 71 -14.54 64.51 -2.68
C LEU A 71 -13.95 63.43 -3.59
N PHE A 72 -13.12 63.81 -4.56
CA PHE A 72 -12.43 62.86 -5.43
C PHE A 72 -11.58 61.87 -4.64
N VAL A 73 -10.76 62.37 -3.71
CA VAL A 73 -9.93 61.52 -2.84
C VAL A 73 -10.79 60.55 -2.03
N ASN A 74 -11.83 61.05 -1.35
CA ASN A 74 -12.71 60.22 -0.53
C ASN A 74 -13.42 59.12 -1.35
N LEU A 75 -13.89 59.46 -2.55
CA LEU A 75 -14.54 58.49 -3.44
C LEU A 75 -13.55 57.44 -3.95
N MET A 76 -12.33 57.85 -4.31
CA MET A 76 -11.28 56.93 -4.73
C MET A 76 -10.84 56.01 -3.59
N GLU A 77 -10.67 56.54 -2.38
CA GLU A 77 -10.30 55.79 -1.19
C GLU A 77 -11.39 54.77 -0.82
N ALA A 78 -12.64 55.20 -0.73
CA ALA A 78 -13.78 54.30 -0.46
C ALA A 78 -13.86 53.18 -1.49
N ARG A 79 -13.60 53.48 -2.77
CA ARG A 79 -13.57 52.48 -3.84
C ARG A 79 -12.42 51.49 -3.70
N LEU A 80 -11.22 51.97 -3.38
CA LEU A 80 -10.06 51.11 -3.14
C LEU A 80 -10.28 50.20 -1.93
N GLN A 81 -10.86 50.73 -0.85
CA GLN A 81 -11.21 49.97 0.33
C GLN A 81 -12.20 48.84 0.00
N GLN A 82 -13.25 49.16 -0.77
CA GLN A 82 -14.20 48.15 -1.24
C GLN A 82 -13.54 47.05 -2.09
N GLU A 83 -12.59 47.40 -2.96
CA GLU A 83 -11.84 46.42 -3.77
C GLU A 83 -10.96 45.53 -2.90
N LEU A 84 -10.27 46.09 -1.89
CA LEU A 84 -9.47 45.33 -0.93
C LEU A 84 -10.33 44.36 -0.13
N ASP A 85 -11.47 44.81 0.40
CA ASP A 85 -12.38 43.97 1.17
C ASP A 85 -12.98 42.85 0.31
N SER A 86 -13.30 43.15 -0.95
CA SER A 86 -13.77 42.14 -1.91
C SER A 86 -12.68 41.11 -2.21
N HIS A 87 -11.44 41.54 -2.39
CA HIS A 87 -10.30 40.64 -2.64
C HIS A 87 -10.02 39.74 -1.44
N ARG A 88 -10.01 40.29 -0.22
CA ARG A 88 -9.86 39.52 1.03
C ARG A 88 -10.95 38.48 1.19
N ARG A 89 -12.21 38.85 0.92
CA ARG A 89 -13.34 37.92 0.97
C ARG A 89 -13.20 36.81 -0.07
N TRP A 90 -12.81 37.14 -1.29
CA TRP A 90 -12.57 36.15 -2.34
C TRP A 90 -11.45 35.19 -1.94
N GLN A 91 -10.35 35.70 -1.39
CA GLN A 91 -9.24 34.88 -0.91
C GLN A 91 -9.68 33.92 0.20
N GLY A 92 -10.43 34.41 1.21
CA GLY A 92 -10.96 33.55 2.27
C GLY A 92 -11.92 32.46 1.75
N LEU A 93 -12.75 32.78 0.76
CA LEU A 93 -13.62 31.80 0.11
C LEU A 93 -12.81 30.76 -0.69
N MET A 94 -11.75 31.19 -1.37
CA MET A 94 -10.84 30.30 -2.08
C MET A 94 -10.12 29.34 -1.12
N ASP A 95 -9.62 29.85 0.01
CA ASP A 95 -8.94 29.03 1.02
C ASP A 95 -9.88 28.02 1.66
N ALA A 96 -11.11 28.42 2.01
CA ALA A 96 -12.13 27.53 2.53
C ALA A 96 -12.53 26.44 1.52
N TRP A 97 -12.70 26.82 0.24
CA TRP A 97 -12.96 25.86 -0.83
C TRP A 97 -11.81 24.87 -1.01
N LYS A 98 -10.56 25.34 -0.97
CA LYS A 98 -9.37 24.49 -1.03
C LYS A 98 -9.33 23.49 0.14
N ALA A 99 -9.62 23.94 1.36
CA ALA A 99 -9.66 23.09 2.54
C ALA A 99 -10.71 21.98 2.41
N LEU A 100 -11.95 22.33 2.04
CA LEU A 100 -13.02 21.35 1.82
C LEU A 100 -12.64 20.31 0.75
N LYS A 101 -11.99 20.76 -0.32
CA LYS A 101 -11.51 19.88 -1.39
C LYS A 101 -10.40 18.94 -0.94
N LYS A 102 -9.50 19.40 -0.09
CA LYS A 102 -8.46 18.55 0.54
C LYS A 102 -9.11 17.50 1.45
N GLU A 103 -10.06 17.90 2.29
CA GLU A 103 -10.79 17.00 3.19
C GLU A 103 -11.57 15.93 2.43
N ASP A 104 -12.31 16.32 1.39
CA ASP A 104 -13.07 15.40 0.53
C ASP A 104 -12.19 14.31 -0.10
N LEU A 105 -10.99 14.68 -0.57
CA LEU A 105 -10.03 13.72 -1.11
C LEU A 105 -9.46 12.79 -0.05
N VAL A 106 -9.15 13.32 1.14
CA VAL A 106 -8.64 12.50 2.25
C VAL A 106 -9.70 11.50 2.71
N GLN A 107 -10.94 11.96 2.82
CA GLN A 107 -12.08 11.11 3.16
C GLN A 107 -12.31 10.03 2.11
N GLY A 108 -12.34 10.39 0.82
CA GLY A 108 -12.51 9.42 -0.27
C GLY A 108 -11.37 8.39 -0.33
N PHE A 109 -10.13 8.79 -0.04
CA PHE A 109 -9.01 7.85 0.06
C PHE A 109 -9.14 6.95 1.29
N SER A 110 -9.55 7.49 2.43
CA SER A 110 -9.79 6.71 3.65
C SER A 110 -10.88 5.65 3.44
N GLU A 111 -11.98 6.01 2.78
CA GLU A 111 -13.06 5.08 2.43
C GLU A 111 -12.60 4.00 1.45
N PHE A 112 -11.77 4.36 0.48
CA PHE A 112 -11.13 3.38 -0.41
C PHE A 112 -10.25 2.40 0.36
N MET A 113 -9.41 2.89 1.27
CA MET A 113 -8.54 2.06 2.12
C MET A 113 -9.35 1.18 3.09
N ALA A 114 -10.51 1.65 3.54
CA ALA A 114 -11.43 0.89 4.40
C ALA A 114 -12.26 -0.13 3.62
N SER A 115 -12.22 -0.12 2.29
CA SER A 115 -13.00 -1.04 1.47
C SER A 115 -12.57 -2.50 1.67
N GLU A 116 -13.54 -3.41 1.58
CA GLU A 116 -13.32 -4.85 1.76
C GLU A 116 -12.26 -5.40 0.80
N LYS A 117 -12.17 -4.83 -0.42
CA LYS A 117 -11.18 -5.24 -1.43
C LYS A 117 -9.73 -5.03 -0.97
N ILE A 118 -9.51 -4.02 -0.14
CA ILE A 118 -8.18 -3.62 0.34
C ILE A 118 -7.90 -4.26 1.71
N GLN A 119 -8.86 -4.19 2.63
CA GLN A 119 -8.70 -4.74 3.99
C GLN A 119 -8.72 -6.26 4.04
N THR A 120 -9.61 -6.89 3.26
CA THR A 120 -9.81 -8.35 3.25
C THR A 120 -9.91 -8.85 1.81
N PRO A 121 -8.78 -8.91 1.08
CA PRO A 121 -8.81 -9.11 -0.35
C PRO A 121 -9.37 -10.49 -0.72
N PRO A 122 -10.47 -10.57 -1.51
CA PRO A 122 -11.11 -11.85 -1.83
C PRO A 122 -10.18 -12.83 -2.56
N ALA A 123 -9.27 -12.30 -3.39
CA ALA A 123 -8.26 -13.09 -4.08
C ALA A 123 -7.32 -13.79 -3.10
N VAL A 124 -6.81 -13.08 -2.09
CA VAL A 124 -5.94 -13.64 -1.05
C VAL A 124 -6.70 -14.69 -0.23
N LYS A 125 -7.95 -14.41 0.16
CA LYS A 125 -8.78 -15.37 0.89
C LYS A 125 -8.96 -16.68 0.10
N LYS A 126 -9.21 -16.58 -1.20
CA LYS A 126 -9.33 -17.75 -2.08
C LYS A 126 -8.02 -18.54 -2.19
N GLU A 127 -6.87 -17.87 -2.27
CA GLU A 127 -5.57 -18.53 -2.28
C GLU A 127 -5.31 -19.27 -0.96
N LEU A 128 -5.63 -18.65 0.18
CA LEU A 128 -5.51 -19.28 1.51
C LEU A 128 -6.43 -20.50 1.66
N GLU A 129 -7.69 -20.40 1.25
CA GLU A 129 -8.62 -21.54 1.28
C GLU A 129 -8.15 -22.70 0.39
N THR A 130 -7.60 -22.39 -0.78
CA THR A 130 -7.05 -23.38 -1.71
C THR A 130 -5.80 -24.03 -1.13
N MET A 131 -4.92 -23.23 -0.52
CA MET A 131 -3.72 -23.68 0.19
C MET A 131 -4.09 -24.66 1.30
N MET A 132 -5.01 -24.31 2.19
CA MET A 132 -5.43 -25.18 3.30
C MET A 132 -5.98 -26.52 2.81
N LYS A 133 -6.83 -26.52 1.76
CA LYS A 133 -7.39 -27.74 1.19
C LYS A 133 -6.29 -28.64 0.63
N ASN A 134 -5.40 -28.10 -0.20
CA ASN A 134 -4.33 -28.89 -0.82
C ASN A 134 -3.29 -29.35 0.20
N GLN A 135 -2.95 -28.51 1.17
CA GLN A 135 -2.07 -28.87 2.29
C GLN A 135 -2.65 -30.05 3.07
N SER A 136 -3.98 -30.08 3.33
CA SER A 136 -4.62 -31.23 3.99
C SER A 136 -4.50 -32.53 3.17
N ILE A 137 -4.64 -32.45 1.85
CA ILE A 137 -4.52 -33.60 0.94
C ILE A 137 -3.08 -34.12 0.92
N LEU A 138 -2.09 -33.22 0.81
CA LEU A 138 -0.68 -33.59 0.81
C LEU A 138 -0.25 -34.16 2.17
N GLN A 139 -0.75 -33.60 3.27
CA GLN A 139 -0.50 -34.12 4.61
C GLN A 139 -1.11 -35.51 4.78
N GLN A 140 -2.32 -35.76 4.26
CA GLN A 140 -2.92 -37.08 4.28
C GLN A 140 -2.06 -38.09 3.49
N LYS A 141 -1.61 -37.75 2.28
CA LYS A 141 -0.70 -38.59 1.50
C LYS A 141 0.59 -38.91 2.26
N ARG A 142 1.14 -37.93 2.98
CA ARG A 142 2.31 -38.13 3.84
C ARG A 142 2.02 -39.09 4.99
N LEU A 143 0.87 -38.96 5.65
CA LEU A 143 0.44 -39.89 6.71
C LEU A 143 0.25 -41.30 6.18
N ASP A 144 -0.40 -41.46 5.04
CA ASP A 144 -0.59 -42.76 4.39
C ASP A 144 0.76 -43.40 4.05
N HIS A 145 1.71 -42.63 3.52
CA HIS A 145 3.08 -43.10 3.25
C HIS A 145 3.82 -43.50 4.53
N LEU A 146 3.65 -42.75 5.62
CA LEU A 146 4.23 -43.11 6.92
C LEU A 146 3.71 -44.46 7.42
N CYS A 147 2.42 -44.77 7.22
CA CYS A 147 1.84 -46.05 7.62
C CYS A 147 2.41 -47.25 6.84
N THR A 148 2.89 -47.05 5.61
CA THR A 148 3.46 -48.15 4.80
C THR A 148 4.76 -48.72 5.38
N ILE A 149 5.37 -48.06 6.38
CA ILE A 149 6.52 -48.63 7.08
C ILE A 149 6.19 -49.95 7.79
N CYS A 150 4.93 -50.15 8.17
CA CYS A 150 4.45 -51.40 8.76
C CYS A 150 4.55 -52.58 7.79
N ASP A 151 4.45 -52.32 6.48
CA ASP A 151 4.57 -53.35 5.44
C ASP A 151 6.02 -53.78 5.21
N LEU A 152 6.97 -52.96 5.65
CA LEU A 152 8.40 -53.27 5.58
C LEU A 152 8.85 -54.21 6.71
N LEU A 153 8.02 -54.51 7.70
CA LEU A 153 8.39 -55.37 8.82
C LEU A 153 8.72 -56.81 8.35
N PRO A 154 9.47 -57.59 9.16
CA PRO A 154 9.80 -58.98 8.84
C PRO A 154 8.56 -59.80 8.42
N PRO A 155 8.69 -60.70 7.41
CA PRO A 155 9.94 -61.25 6.87
C PRO A 155 10.54 -60.52 5.66
N SER A 156 9.85 -59.54 5.08
CA SER A 156 10.30 -58.81 3.87
C SER A 156 11.35 -57.74 4.14
N TYR A 157 11.66 -57.47 5.40
CA TYR A 157 12.48 -56.35 5.84
C TYR A 157 13.92 -56.37 5.30
N SER A 158 14.32 -55.31 4.60
CA SER A 158 15.67 -55.16 4.05
C SER A 158 16.13 -53.69 4.02
N ARG A 159 17.45 -53.47 4.07
CA ARG A 159 18.04 -52.13 4.00
C ARG A 159 17.67 -51.37 2.72
N ALA A 160 17.59 -52.07 1.59
CA ALA A 160 17.27 -51.46 0.29
C ALA A 160 15.86 -50.85 0.30
N GLN A 161 14.87 -51.60 0.80
CA GLN A 161 13.49 -51.13 0.88
C GLN A 161 13.31 -49.98 1.88
N LEU A 162 14.03 -50.00 3.01
CA LEU A 162 14.00 -48.89 3.97
C LEU A 162 14.58 -47.61 3.35
N MET A 163 15.68 -47.70 2.61
CA MET A 163 16.28 -46.56 1.90
C MET A 163 15.34 -46.00 0.83
N GLU A 164 14.66 -46.87 0.07
CA GLU A 164 13.68 -46.47 -0.93
C GLU A 164 12.48 -45.76 -0.28
N TRP A 165 11.92 -46.34 0.79
CA TRP A 165 10.83 -45.72 1.56
C TRP A 165 11.21 -44.34 2.10
N TYR A 166 12.42 -44.21 2.67
CA TYR A 166 12.92 -42.95 3.19
C TYR A 166 13.14 -41.90 2.09
N SER A 167 13.64 -42.33 0.94
CA SER A 167 13.81 -41.45 -0.22
C SER A 167 12.46 -40.93 -0.75
N SER A 168 11.44 -41.78 -0.77
CA SER A 168 10.06 -41.40 -1.12
C SER A 168 9.47 -40.42 -0.11
N LEU A 169 9.63 -40.67 1.20
CA LEU A 169 9.17 -39.75 2.26
C LEU A 169 9.83 -38.38 2.14
N ASN A 170 11.14 -38.33 1.91
CA ASN A 170 11.87 -37.07 1.73
C ASN A 170 11.46 -36.34 0.44
N SER A 171 11.15 -37.08 -0.64
CA SER A 171 10.58 -36.49 -1.86
C SER A 171 9.23 -35.83 -1.60
N LEU A 172 8.35 -36.50 -0.83
CA LEU A 172 7.05 -35.94 -0.41
C LEU A 172 7.22 -34.69 0.48
N ASN A 173 8.14 -34.71 1.44
CA ASN A 173 8.44 -33.54 2.28
C ASN A 173 8.94 -32.35 1.44
N LYS A 174 9.84 -32.58 0.48
CA LYS A 174 10.31 -31.54 -0.45
C LYS A 174 9.20 -31.00 -1.34
N HIS A 175 8.27 -31.87 -1.77
CA HIS A 175 7.11 -31.43 -2.54
C HIS A 175 6.17 -30.53 -1.72
N LEU A 176 5.94 -30.87 -0.45
CA LEU A 176 5.19 -30.03 0.50
C LEU A 176 5.85 -28.67 0.72
N ASP A 177 7.17 -28.64 0.91
CA ASP A 177 7.93 -27.39 1.07
C ASP A 177 7.84 -26.50 -0.19
N ALA A 178 8.11 -27.08 -1.37
CA ALA A 178 7.98 -26.37 -2.63
C ALA A 178 6.55 -25.83 -2.85
N TYR A 179 5.53 -26.58 -2.43
CA TYR A 179 4.14 -26.14 -2.48
C TYR A 179 3.87 -24.93 -1.56
N HIS A 180 4.37 -24.94 -0.32
CA HIS A 180 4.24 -23.81 0.59
C HIS A 180 4.92 -22.55 0.02
N MET A 181 6.12 -22.68 -0.55
CA MET A 181 6.84 -21.57 -1.18
C MET A 181 6.07 -20.97 -2.37
N ASP A 182 5.50 -21.83 -3.22
CA ASP A 182 4.67 -21.41 -4.36
C ASP A 182 3.37 -20.72 -3.92
N CYS A 183 2.72 -21.21 -2.85
CA CYS A 183 1.59 -20.53 -2.22
C CYS A 183 1.98 -19.16 -1.66
N MET A 184 3.11 -19.06 -0.98
CA MET A 184 3.61 -17.80 -0.43
C MET A 184 3.86 -16.77 -1.54
N MET A 185 4.47 -17.21 -2.65
CA MET A 185 4.69 -16.36 -3.82
C MET A 185 3.37 -15.88 -4.43
N ARG A 186 2.36 -16.75 -4.57
CA ARG A 186 1.04 -16.37 -5.07
C ARG A 186 0.36 -15.33 -4.18
N ILE A 187 0.39 -15.53 -2.86
CA ILE A 187 -0.21 -14.58 -1.91
C ILE A 187 0.48 -13.22 -1.99
N ARG A 188 1.83 -13.19 -1.96
CA ARG A 188 2.62 -11.95 -2.13
C ARG A 188 2.27 -11.23 -3.43
N LEU A 189 2.11 -11.97 -4.53
CA LEU A 189 1.70 -11.39 -5.82
C LEU A 189 0.30 -10.75 -5.79
N GLN A 190 -0.65 -11.31 -5.03
CA GLN A 190 -1.97 -10.67 -4.89
C GLN A 190 -1.87 -9.38 -4.09
N TYR A 191 -1.08 -9.35 -3.01
CA TYR A 191 -0.84 -8.12 -2.26
C TYR A 191 -0.11 -7.06 -3.08
N GLU A 192 0.85 -7.45 -3.91
CA GLU A 192 1.54 -6.51 -4.82
C GLU A 192 0.54 -5.80 -5.75
N LYS A 193 -0.44 -6.52 -6.31
CA LYS A 193 -1.49 -5.89 -7.13
C LYS A 193 -2.28 -4.85 -6.34
N ILE A 194 -2.58 -5.13 -5.07
CA ILE A 194 -3.29 -4.22 -4.18
C ILE A 194 -2.43 -2.98 -3.90
N TRP A 195 -1.12 -3.13 -3.70
CA TRP A 195 -0.20 -2.00 -3.56
C TRP A 195 -0.17 -1.13 -4.81
N GLN A 196 -0.13 -1.74 -5.99
CA GLN A 196 -0.22 -0.99 -7.26
C GLN A 196 -1.56 -0.24 -7.38
N GLU A 197 -2.68 -0.85 -6.99
CA GLU A 197 -3.98 -0.17 -6.97
C GLU A 197 -4.01 1.01 -5.99
N CYS A 198 -3.45 0.83 -4.79
CA CYS A 198 -3.32 1.91 -3.80
C CYS A 198 -2.47 3.05 -4.33
N LEU A 199 -1.29 2.76 -4.91
CA LEU A 199 -0.40 3.76 -5.50
C LEU A 199 -1.06 4.49 -6.67
N ALA A 200 -1.79 3.78 -7.54
CA ALA A 200 -2.55 4.40 -8.62
C ALA A 200 -3.64 5.34 -8.08
N GLN A 201 -4.29 4.97 -6.97
CA GLN A 201 -5.27 5.84 -6.31
C GLN A 201 -4.61 7.08 -5.70
N VAL A 202 -3.45 6.94 -5.07
CA VAL A 202 -2.64 8.08 -4.58
C VAL A 202 -2.24 9.02 -5.72
N GLN A 203 -1.86 8.46 -6.87
CA GLN A 203 -1.53 9.26 -8.06
C GLN A 203 -2.75 10.00 -8.63
N LYS A 204 -3.94 9.40 -8.62
CA LYS A 204 -5.18 10.11 -9.00
C LYS A 204 -5.44 11.32 -8.12
N CYS A 205 -5.04 11.30 -6.85
CA CYS A 205 -5.18 12.49 -6.00
C CYS A 205 -4.29 13.66 -6.44
N ARG A 206 -3.26 13.44 -7.28
CA ARG A 206 -2.51 14.53 -7.95
C ARG A 206 -3.34 15.28 -9.01
N GLN A 207 -4.54 14.80 -9.35
CA GLN A 207 -5.52 15.57 -10.15
C GLN A 207 -5.96 16.88 -9.47
N LEU A 208 -5.61 17.12 -8.20
CA LEU A 208 -5.68 18.44 -7.56
C LEU A 208 -5.00 19.54 -8.37
N LEU A 209 -3.92 19.21 -9.10
CA LEU A 209 -3.18 20.15 -9.94
C LEU A 209 -3.99 20.59 -11.16
N ASP A 210 -4.96 19.79 -11.60
CA ASP A 210 -5.83 20.13 -12.74
C ASP A 210 -6.77 21.32 -12.42
N TRP A 211 -7.05 21.56 -11.14
CA TRP A 211 -7.94 22.64 -10.72
C TRP A 211 -7.31 24.03 -10.80
N LYS A 212 -6.02 24.15 -11.17
CA LYS A 212 -5.24 25.42 -11.29
C LYS A 212 -5.22 26.32 -10.04
N ALA A 213 -5.88 25.91 -8.97
CA ALA A 213 -5.95 26.62 -7.70
C ALA A 213 -4.87 26.14 -6.73
N PHE A 214 -4.40 24.90 -6.87
CA PHE A 214 -3.39 24.29 -6.00
C PHE A 214 -2.00 24.42 -6.61
N THR A 215 -0.99 24.66 -5.77
CA THR A 215 0.42 24.56 -6.17
C THR A 215 0.91 23.13 -6.06
N GLU A 216 2.02 22.80 -6.73
CA GLU A 216 2.69 21.49 -6.63
C GLU A 216 3.00 21.15 -5.16
N GLU A 217 3.55 22.12 -4.43
CA GLU A 217 3.89 22.00 -3.01
C GLU A 217 2.66 21.72 -2.13
N GLU A 218 1.53 22.39 -2.39
CA GLU A 218 0.28 22.17 -1.66
C GLU A 218 -0.28 20.76 -1.91
N ALA A 219 -0.15 20.26 -3.14
CA ALA A 219 -0.58 18.90 -3.49
C ALA A 219 0.34 17.84 -2.87
N GLU A 220 1.66 18.04 -2.95
CA GLU A 220 2.64 17.12 -2.36
C GLU A 220 2.54 17.09 -0.83
N SER A 221 2.28 18.23 -0.18
CA SER A 221 2.10 18.30 1.28
C SER A 221 0.88 17.50 1.79
N LEU A 222 -0.14 17.29 0.95
CA LEU A 222 -1.31 16.48 1.29
C LEU A 222 -1.04 14.99 1.03
N VAL A 223 -0.43 14.71 -0.13
CA VAL A 223 -0.21 13.35 -0.63
C VAL A 223 0.88 12.63 0.18
N SER A 224 1.95 13.34 0.56
CA SER A 224 3.14 12.74 1.17
C SER A 224 2.96 12.19 2.60
N PRO A 225 2.23 12.84 3.53
CA PRO A 225 2.14 12.35 4.91
C PRO A 225 0.94 11.43 5.09
N SER A 226 -0.26 11.89 4.76
CA SER A 226 -1.51 11.21 5.13
C SER A 226 -1.76 9.92 4.34
N PHE A 227 -1.54 9.96 3.02
CA PHE A 227 -1.83 8.80 2.17
C PHE A 227 -0.80 7.70 2.31
N PHE A 228 0.49 8.05 2.25
CA PHE A 228 1.55 7.06 2.45
C PHE A 228 1.57 6.50 3.87
N GLN A 229 1.19 7.27 4.89
CA GLN A 229 1.02 6.72 6.24
C GLN A 229 -0.08 5.65 6.28
N MET A 230 -1.26 5.91 5.69
CA MET A 230 -2.36 4.93 5.65
C MET A 230 -1.96 3.66 4.88
N VAL A 231 -1.32 3.82 3.72
CA VAL A 231 -0.83 2.67 2.92
C VAL A 231 0.26 1.92 3.68
N GLY A 232 1.21 2.63 4.27
CA GLY A 232 2.30 2.05 5.05
C GLY A 232 1.81 1.27 6.26
N CYS A 233 0.84 1.79 7.02
CA CYS A 233 0.24 1.06 8.14
C CYS A 233 -0.40 -0.27 7.70
N LEU A 234 -1.12 -0.27 6.58
CA LEU A 234 -1.71 -1.50 6.04
C LEU A 234 -0.62 -2.47 5.54
N GLN A 235 0.37 -1.96 4.83
CA GLN A 235 1.49 -2.74 4.31
C GLN A 235 2.27 -3.41 5.44
N SER A 236 2.67 -2.68 6.48
CA SER A 236 3.40 -3.24 7.62
C SER A 236 2.60 -4.35 8.32
N LYS A 237 1.30 -4.16 8.51
CA LYS A 237 0.44 -5.19 9.10
C LYS A 237 0.43 -6.47 8.25
N VAL A 238 0.28 -6.33 6.93
CA VAL A 238 0.30 -7.49 6.01
C VAL A 238 1.66 -8.16 5.99
N GLU A 239 2.75 -7.39 5.98
CA GLU A 239 4.11 -7.93 6.02
C GLU A 239 4.38 -8.70 7.31
N GLU A 240 3.90 -8.23 8.46
CA GLU A 240 3.98 -8.95 9.73
C GLU A 240 3.21 -10.28 9.69
N GLU A 241 1.99 -10.29 9.16
CA GLU A 241 1.19 -11.51 9.01
C GLU A 241 1.86 -12.52 8.06
N LEU A 242 2.42 -12.04 6.95
CA LEU A 242 3.16 -12.86 5.99
C LEU A 242 4.45 -13.42 6.59
N GLU A 243 5.18 -12.64 7.36
CA GLU A 243 6.39 -13.07 8.06
C GLU A 243 6.10 -14.18 9.07
N VAL A 244 4.98 -14.09 9.80
CA VAL A 244 4.54 -15.15 10.71
C VAL A 244 4.23 -16.44 9.94
N LEU A 245 3.56 -16.32 8.79
CA LEU A 245 3.27 -17.47 7.93
C LEU A 245 4.55 -18.12 7.40
N ASP A 246 5.51 -17.33 6.91
CA ASP A 246 6.80 -17.80 6.39
C ASP A 246 7.58 -18.57 7.45
N LYS A 247 7.71 -17.98 8.65
CA LYS A 247 8.33 -18.63 9.81
C LYS A 247 7.64 -19.94 10.21
N SER A 248 6.32 -20.00 10.09
CA SER A 248 5.58 -21.22 10.38
C SER A 248 5.93 -22.34 9.39
N PHE A 249 6.07 -22.02 8.10
CA PHE A 249 6.50 -22.98 7.09
C PHE A 249 7.93 -23.44 7.30
N GLU A 250 8.87 -22.54 7.57
CA GLU A 250 10.26 -22.91 7.91
C GLU A 250 10.33 -23.85 9.12
N THR A 251 9.52 -23.58 10.15
CA THR A 251 9.46 -24.41 11.35
C THR A 251 8.93 -25.80 11.03
N VAL A 252 7.87 -25.89 10.20
CA VAL A 252 7.31 -27.16 9.75
C VAL A 252 8.35 -27.96 8.96
N VAL A 253 9.09 -27.34 8.04
CA VAL A 253 10.14 -28.02 7.25
C VAL A 253 11.19 -28.63 8.19
N LYS A 254 11.78 -27.81 9.07
CA LYS A 254 12.78 -28.28 10.05
C LYS A 254 12.27 -29.42 10.90
N TRP A 255 11.04 -29.31 11.39
CA TRP A 255 10.43 -30.36 12.20
C TRP A 255 10.20 -31.65 11.39
N THR A 256 9.70 -31.54 10.15
CA THR A 256 9.46 -32.72 9.30
C THR A 256 10.73 -33.44 8.87
N GLU A 257 11.82 -32.72 8.62
CA GLU A 257 13.15 -33.29 8.33
C GLU A 257 13.73 -34.00 9.54
N GLN A 258 13.62 -33.39 10.72
CA GLN A 258 14.07 -34.02 11.96
C GLN A 258 13.29 -35.32 12.22
N GLN A 259 11.95 -35.28 12.11
CA GLN A 259 11.10 -36.45 12.31
C GLN A 259 11.38 -37.56 11.29
N SER A 260 11.60 -37.23 10.01
CA SER A 260 11.92 -38.25 9.00
C SER A 260 13.29 -38.90 9.27
N SER A 261 14.28 -38.10 9.67
CA SER A 261 15.61 -38.58 10.05
C SER A 261 15.56 -39.50 11.26
N ASP A 262 14.86 -39.09 12.33
CA ASP A 262 14.75 -39.88 13.57
C ASP A 262 14.05 -41.21 13.33
N LEU A 263 12.96 -41.21 12.55
CA LEU A 263 12.27 -42.44 12.15
C LEU A 263 13.19 -43.34 11.33
N PHE A 264 13.88 -42.78 10.34
CA PHE A 264 14.81 -43.56 9.51
C PHE A 264 15.91 -44.21 10.36
N ASN A 265 16.54 -43.47 11.27
CA ASN A 265 17.59 -43.99 12.14
C ASN A 265 17.07 -45.15 13.01
N TYR A 266 15.88 -45.00 13.60
CA TYR A 266 15.25 -46.05 14.40
C TYR A 266 15.04 -47.35 13.61
N PHE A 267 14.42 -47.25 12.41
CA PHE A 267 14.19 -48.42 11.58
C PHE A 267 15.50 -48.96 10.97
N GLN A 268 16.50 -48.12 10.75
CA GLN A 268 17.81 -48.57 10.26
C GLN A 268 18.50 -49.48 11.28
N GLU A 269 18.44 -49.15 12.57
CA GLU A 269 18.93 -50.01 13.64
C GLU A 269 18.17 -51.34 13.70
N ALA A 270 16.84 -51.29 13.57
CA ALA A 270 16.00 -52.49 13.55
C ALA A 270 16.31 -53.40 12.34
N VAL A 271 16.52 -52.84 11.13
CA VAL A 271 16.96 -53.61 9.95
C VAL A 271 18.28 -54.31 10.24
N ASN A 272 19.26 -53.58 10.80
CA ASN A 272 20.59 -54.12 11.05
C ASN A 272 20.52 -55.32 12.00
N LEU A 273 19.70 -55.24 13.05
CA LEU A 273 19.47 -56.35 13.98
C LEU A 273 18.81 -57.56 13.29
N TRP A 274 17.78 -57.30 12.47
CA TRP A 274 17.07 -58.35 11.73
C TRP A 274 17.97 -59.07 10.72
N GLU A 275 18.68 -58.33 9.86
CA GLU A 275 19.60 -58.91 8.86
C GLU A 275 20.73 -59.72 9.53
N THR A 276 21.25 -59.21 10.66
CA THR A 276 22.24 -59.95 11.46
C THR A 276 21.65 -61.26 12.00
N HIS A 277 20.46 -61.21 12.58
CA HIS A 277 19.79 -62.40 13.11
C HIS A 277 19.49 -63.42 12.00
N GLN A 278 18.98 -62.97 10.86
CA GLN A 278 18.70 -63.80 9.69
C GLN A 278 19.97 -64.48 9.17
N SER A 279 21.10 -63.78 9.12
CA SER A 279 22.39 -64.37 8.72
C SER A 279 22.86 -65.47 9.67
N VAL A 280 22.69 -65.29 10.98
CA VAL A 280 23.04 -66.28 12.00
C VAL A 280 22.12 -67.50 11.90
N LEU A 281 20.81 -67.28 11.72
CA LEU A 281 19.84 -68.37 11.52
C LEU A 281 20.17 -69.20 10.29
N LEU A 282 20.46 -68.58 9.14
CA LEU A 282 20.85 -69.27 7.91
C LEU A 282 22.12 -70.11 8.11
N MET A 283 23.11 -69.59 8.83
CA MET A 283 24.33 -70.34 9.15
C MET A 283 24.04 -71.56 10.05
N GLN A 284 23.17 -71.41 11.05
CA GLN A 284 22.75 -72.52 11.91
C GLN A 284 21.94 -73.57 11.15
N GLU A 285 21.06 -73.15 10.24
CA GLU A 285 20.27 -74.03 9.38
C GLU A 285 21.17 -74.85 8.45
N MET A 286 22.14 -74.22 7.78
CA MET A 286 23.14 -74.92 6.96
C MET A 286 23.96 -75.95 7.77
N GLU A 287 24.38 -75.61 8.98
CA GLU A 287 25.13 -76.53 9.85
C GLU A 287 24.26 -77.70 10.31
N LEU A 288 22.98 -77.46 10.60
CA LEU A 288 22.01 -78.52 10.91
C LEU A 288 21.75 -79.43 9.71
N GLU A 289 21.56 -78.88 8.52
CA GLU A 289 21.40 -79.65 7.27
C GLU A 289 22.62 -80.53 7.02
N LYS A 290 23.83 -79.99 7.19
CA LYS A 290 25.08 -80.74 7.06
C LYS A 290 25.14 -81.90 8.06
N ARG A 291 24.76 -81.68 9.33
CA ARG A 291 24.70 -82.75 10.35
C ARG A 291 23.66 -83.80 10.00
N MET A 292 22.48 -83.39 9.54
CA MET A 292 21.43 -84.31 9.11
C MET A 292 21.87 -85.16 7.93
N GLU A 293 22.53 -84.56 6.93
CA GLU A 293 23.02 -85.30 5.77
C GLU A 293 24.14 -86.27 6.16
N GLN A 294 25.05 -85.87 7.06
CA GLN A 294 26.05 -86.78 7.62
C GLN A 294 25.40 -87.98 8.32
N GLN A 295 24.35 -87.77 9.12
CA GLN A 295 23.60 -88.86 9.77
C GLN A 295 22.89 -89.74 8.74
N ARG A 296 22.24 -89.16 7.72
CA ARG A 296 21.63 -89.91 6.61
C ARG A 296 22.65 -90.76 5.87
N GLN A 297 23.85 -90.24 5.61
CA GLN A 297 24.94 -90.99 4.97
C GLN A 297 25.49 -92.10 5.87
N LYS A 298 25.59 -91.87 7.19
CA LYS A 298 25.97 -92.90 8.16
C LYS A 298 24.96 -94.03 8.19
N HIS A 299 23.67 -93.71 8.29
CA HIS A 299 22.59 -94.68 8.27
C HIS A 299 22.52 -95.47 6.94
N ARG A 300 22.71 -94.78 5.80
CA ARG A 300 22.83 -95.45 4.49
C ARG A 300 24.00 -96.44 4.45
N ARG A 301 25.15 -96.11 5.02
CA ARG A 301 26.31 -97.02 5.11
C ARG A 301 26.04 -98.21 6.02
N GLU A 302 25.45 -97.99 7.18
CA GLU A 302 25.06 -99.06 8.13
C GLU A 302 24.04 -100.03 7.49
N ASN A 303 23.04 -99.51 6.78
CA ASN A 303 22.06 -100.33 6.05
C ASN A 303 22.64 -101.04 4.82
N GLN A 304 23.80 -100.64 4.28
CA GLN A 304 24.52 -101.39 3.23
C GLN A 304 25.42 -102.49 3.78
N VAL A 305 25.87 -102.37 5.04
CA VAL A 305 26.58 -103.45 5.75
C VAL A 305 25.62 -104.55 6.18
N TRP A 306 24.38 -104.20 6.54
CA TRP A 306 23.37 -105.18 6.95
C TRP A 306 23.03 -106.26 5.91
N PRO A 307 22.88 -106.03 4.59
CA PRO A 307 22.62 -107.10 3.62
C PRO A 307 23.81 -108.06 3.40
N ARG A 308 25.04 -107.72 3.83
CA ARG A 308 26.16 -108.68 3.77
C ARG A 308 26.07 -109.77 4.85
N HIS A 309 25.46 -109.48 5.99
CA HIS A 309 25.35 -110.45 7.08
C HIS A 309 24.40 -111.63 6.83
N PRO A 310 23.18 -111.44 6.25
CA PRO A 310 22.32 -112.55 5.86
C PRO A 310 22.74 -113.18 4.52
N ALA A 311 23.40 -112.47 3.62
CA ALA A 311 23.94 -113.06 2.37
C ALA A 311 25.05 -114.08 2.66
N ILE A 312 26.00 -113.76 3.56
CA ILE A 312 27.06 -114.70 3.99
C ILE A 312 26.47 -115.89 4.77
N LYS A 313 25.39 -115.66 5.55
CA LYS A 313 24.66 -116.75 6.24
C LYS A 313 23.87 -117.64 5.30
N LEU A 314 23.34 -117.11 4.20
CA LEU A 314 22.63 -117.89 3.17
C LEU A 314 23.58 -118.72 2.30
N GLU A 315 24.81 -118.25 2.05
CA GLU A 315 25.86 -119.04 1.40
C GLU A 315 26.38 -120.18 2.30
N GLN A 316 26.50 -119.96 3.62
CA GLN A 316 26.88 -121.00 4.57
C GLN A 316 25.81 -122.09 4.79
N MET A 317 24.55 -121.87 4.39
CA MET A 317 23.50 -122.90 4.41
C MET A 317 23.32 -123.63 3.07
N ARG A 318 24.14 -123.31 2.05
CA ARG A 318 24.06 -123.89 0.69
C ARG A 318 25.19 -124.88 0.35
N ASN A 319 26.11 -125.14 1.29
CA ASN A 319 27.15 -126.18 1.19
C ASN A 319 26.84 -127.37 2.07
#